data_AF-B1VWI9-F1
#
_entry.id   AF-B1VWI9-F1
#
_cell.length_a   1.000
_cell.length_b   1.000
_cell.length_c   1.000
_cell.angle_alpha   90.00
_cell.angle_beta   90.00
_cell.angle_gamma   90.00
#
_symmetry.space_group_name_H-M   'P 1'
#
loop_
_entity.id
_entity.type
_entity.pdbx_description
1 polymer ?
#
loop_
_entity_poly.entity_id
_entity_poly.type
_entity_poly.pdbx_seq_one_letter_code
_entity_poly.pdbx_strand_id
1 'polypeptide(L)'
;MSEDDAVLVIVDAANVVGSVPDGWWRDRRGAATRLRDSLVPYAAAGLPGLPGPAELVLVVEGAARGVASVPGVRVDSAPGSGDDLIAELAAGAAPDRDCVVVTADRGLRRRVEAYGARCVGPRTVRPSPGA
;
A
#
# COMPACT_ATOMS: atom_id res chain seq x y z
N MET A 1 9.90 20.14 8.32
CA MET A 1 8.93 19.03 8.25
C MET A 1 9.71 17.79 8.59
N SER A 2 9.55 17.30 9.82
CA SER A 2 10.22 16.08 10.28
C SER A 2 9.59 14.88 9.56
N GLU A 3 10.32 13.78 9.39
CA GLU A 3 9.78 12.54 8.80
C GLU A 3 8.54 12.00 9.55
N ASP A 4 8.36 12.39 10.82
CA ASP A 4 7.18 12.10 11.65
C ASP A 4 5.86 12.75 11.18
N ASP A 5 5.92 13.82 10.37
CA ASP A 5 4.72 14.51 9.84
C ASP A 5 4.27 13.95 8.47
N ALA A 6 5.07 13.08 7.85
CA ALA A 6 4.75 12.54 6.53
C ALA A 6 3.56 11.59 6.62
N VAL A 7 2.60 11.73 5.72
CA VAL A 7 1.41 10.87 5.68
C VAL A 7 1.84 9.41 5.50
N LEU A 8 1.32 8.51 6.34
CA LEU A 8 1.51 7.07 6.17
C LEU A 8 0.53 6.56 5.11
N VAL A 9 1.07 5.92 4.07
CA VAL A 9 0.27 5.28 3.02
C VAL A 9 0.55 3.78 3.01
N ILE A 10 -0.45 3.00 3.42
CA ILE A 10 -0.38 1.53 3.42
C ILE A 10 -1.09 1.01 2.17
N VAL A 11 -0.38 0.25 1.34
CA VAL A 11 -0.87 -0.28 0.07
C VAL A 11 -1.10 -1.77 0.18
N ASP A 12 -2.34 -2.20 -0.05
CA ASP A 12 -2.72 -3.60 -0.17
C ASP A 12 -2.28 -4.15 -1.53
N ALA A 13 -1.15 -4.87 -1.57
CA ALA A 13 -0.62 -5.36 -2.84
C ALA A 13 -1.57 -6.33 -3.52
N ALA A 14 -2.20 -7.24 -2.77
CA ALA A 14 -3.07 -8.27 -3.32
C ALA A 14 -4.31 -7.65 -3.96
N ASN A 15 -4.92 -6.68 -3.28
CA ASN A 15 -6.08 -5.96 -3.81
C ASN A 15 -5.71 -5.08 -5.01
N VAL A 16 -4.59 -4.35 -4.95
CA VAL A 16 -4.17 -3.47 -6.05
C VAL A 16 -3.83 -4.28 -7.30
N VAL A 17 -2.94 -5.27 -7.17
CA VAL A 17 -2.55 -6.17 -8.26
C VAL A 17 -3.77 -6.93 -8.80
N GLY A 18 -4.60 -7.48 -7.91
CA GLY A 18 -5.82 -8.21 -8.28
C GLY A 18 -6.82 -7.39 -9.06
N SER A 19 -6.72 -6.06 -8.99
CA SER A 19 -7.58 -5.13 -9.69
C SER A 19 -7.11 -4.76 -11.11
N VAL A 20 -5.91 -5.21 -11.51
CA VAL A 20 -5.30 -4.98 -12.82
C VAL A 20 -5.45 -6.23 -13.71
N PRO A 21 -5.93 -6.11 -14.96
CA PRO A 21 -6.07 -7.25 -15.87
C PRO A 21 -4.76 -7.54 -16.63
N ASP A 22 -3.63 -7.68 -15.92
CA ASP A 22 -2.29 -7.88 -16.51
C ASP A 22 -1.79 -9.35 -16.46
N GLY A 23 -2.64 -10.28 -16.04
CA GLY A 23 -2.25 -11.69 -15.89
C GLY A 23 -1.40 -11.99 -14.66
N TRP A 24 -1.43 -11.13 -13.63
CA TRP A 24 -0.71 -11.27 -12.35
C TRP A 24 -0.75 -12.66 -11.71
N TRP A 25 -1.80 -13.45 -11.95
CA TRP A 25 -1.93 -14.80 -11.39
C TRP A 25 -0.78 -15.72 -11.78
N ARG A 26 -0.11 -15.47 -12.92
CA ARG A 26 1.04 -16.23 -13.42
C ARG A 26 2.31 -16.01 -12.60
N ASP A 27 2.46 -14.79 -12.11
CA ASP A 27 3.66 -14.33 -11.42
C ASP A 27 3.28 -13.25 -10.41
N ARG A 28 2.80 -13.71 -9.24
CA ARG A 28 2.35 -12.81 -8.17
C ARG A 28 3.49 -11.94 -7.64
N ARG A 29 4.69 -12.52 -7.51
CA ARG A 29 5.88 -11.80 -7.02
C ARG A 29 6.31 -10.72 -8.00
N GLY A 30 6.38 -11.03 -9.30
CA GLY A 30 6.69 -10.04 -10.32
C GLY A 30 5.65 -8.93 -10.42
N ALA A 31 4.36 -9.26 -10.29
CA ALA A 31 3.30 -8.25 -10.26
C ALA A 31 3.42 -7.31 -9.05
N ALA A 32 3.68 -7.84 -7.85
CA ALA A 32 3.94 -7.03 -6.67
C ALA A 32 5.23 -6.20 -6.79
N THR A 33 6.26 -6.73 -7.45
CA THR A 33 7.52 -6.02 -7.73
C THR A 33 7.27 -4.81 -8.65
N ARG A 34 6.53 -5.01 -9.74
CA ARG A 34 6.13 -3.92 -10.65
C ARG A 34 5.29 -2.86 -9.95
N LEU A 35 4.36 -3.29 -9.07
CA LEU A 35 3.59 -2.37 -8.25
C LEU A 35 4.51 -1.54 -7.33
N ARG A 36 5.42 -2.18 -6.58
CA ARG A 36 6.41 -1.47 -5.75
C ARG A 36 7.18 -0.42 -6.53
N ASP A 37 7.68 -0.77 -7.71
CA ASP A 37 8.48 0.16 -8.52
C ASP A 37 7.63 1.33 -9.03
N SER A 38 6.36 1.09 -9.37
CA SER A 38 5.41 2.15 -9.74
C SER A 38 5.02 3.07 -8.58
N LEU A 39 5.21 2.64 -7.33
CA LEU A 39 4.90 3.43 -6.13
C LEU A 39 5.97 4.46 -5.79
N VAL A 40 7.22 4.27 -6.23
CA VAL A 40 8.36 5.13 -5.88
C VAL A 40 8.09 6.63 -6.11
N PRO A 41 7.50 7.08 -7.23
CA PRO A 41 7.22 8.50 -7.44
C PRO A 41 6.25 9.11 -6.42
N TYR A 42 5.33 8.32 -5.86
CA TYR A 42 4.34 8.78 -4.89
C TYR A 42 4.97 9.08 -3.52
N ALA A 43 6.15 8.52 -3.20
CA ALA A 43 6.84 8.80 -1.93
C ALA A 43 7.17 10.29 -1.80
N ALA A 44 7.62 10.90 -2.89
CA ALA A 44 7.94 12.32 -2.94
C ALA A 44 6.71 13.19 -3.28
N ALA A 45 5.88 12.75 -4.23
CA ALA A 45 4.77 13.56 -4.75
C ALA A 45 3.51 13.54 -3.86
N GLY A 46 3.33 12.49 -3.05
CA GLY A 46 2.06 12.16 -2.42
C GLY A 46 1.09 11.47 -3.39
N LEU A 47 -0.13 11.20 -2.91
CA LEU A 47 -1.20 10.59 -3.73
C LEU A 47 -2.05 11.68 -4.38
N PRO A 48 -2.83 11.36 -5.44
CA PRO A 48 -3.88 12.24 -5.93
C PRO A 48 -4.79 12.74 -4.80
N GLY A 49 -4.81 14.07 -4.56
CA GLY A 49 -5.57 14.70 -3.49
C GLY A 49 -4.92 14.67 -2.10
N LEU A 50 -3.69 14.18 -1.98
CA LEU A 50 -2.92 14.13 -0.74
C LEU A 50 -1.47 14.57 -1.03
N PRO A 51 -1.06 15.77 -0.61
CA PRO A 51 0.29 16.27 -0.90
C PRO A 51 1.36 15.41 -0.22
N GLY A 52 2.51 15.26 -0.89
CA GLY A 52 3.68 14.61 -0.30
C GLY A 52 4.46 15.51 0.66
N PRO A 53 5.49 14.96 1.33
CA PRO A 53 5.99 13.59 1.20
C PRO A 53 5.12 12.56 1.93
N ALA A 54 5.16 11.31 1.47
CA ALA A 54 4.44 10.18 2.07
C ALA A 54 5.38 9.02 2.38
N GLU A 55 5.20 8.39 3.55
CA GLU A 55 5.83 7.11 3.85
C GLU A 55 4.97 5.99 3.24
N LEU A 56 5.52 5.27 2.27
CA LEU A 56 4.82 4.19 1.60
C LEU A 56 5.20 2.83 2.17
N VAL A 57 4.20 2.06 2.56
CA VAL A 57 4.33 0.67 3.00
C VAL A 57 3.49 -0.21 2.09
N LEU A 58 4.13 -1.04 1.28
CA LEU A 58 3.48 -2.06 0.46
C LEU A 58 3.39 -3.36 1.26
N VAL A 59 2.16 -3.81 1.55
CA VAL A 59 1.92 -5.07 2.25
C VAL A 59 1.74 -6.20 1.24
N VAL A 60 2.61 -7.21 1.33
CA VAL A 60 2.58 -8.41 0.47
C VAL A 60 2.26 -9.66 1.28
N GLU A 61 1.61 -10.64 0.65
CA GLU A 61 1.24 -11.91 1.27
C GLU A 61 1.49 -13.11 0.34
N GLY A 62 1.46 -14.32 0.91
CA GLY A 62 1.54 -15.58 0.16
C GLY A 62 2.69 -15.63 -0.86
N ALA A 63 2.37 -15.93 -2.12
CA ALA A 63 3.35 -16.09 -3.20
C ALA A 63 4.04 -14.78 -3.64
N ALA A 64 3.60 -13.62 -3.14
CA ALA A 64 4.27 -12.34 -3.36
C ALA A 64 5.30 -12.01 -2.25
N ARG A 65 5.44 -12.85 -1.20
CA ARG A 65 6.49 -12.67 -0.18
C ARG A 65 7.88 -12.69 -0.81
N GLY A 66 8.81 -11.95 -0.19
CA GLY A 66 10.19 -11.83 -0.67
C GLY A 66 10.40 -10.77 -1.75
N VAL A 67 9.41 -9.92 -2.02
CA VAL A 67 9.66 -8.62 -2.68
C VAL A 67 10.46 -7.75 -1.71
N ALA A 68 11.60 -7.22 -2.16
CA ALA A 68 12.45 -6.38 -1.33
C ALA A 68 11.95 -4.93 -1.31
N SER A 69 12.19 -4.22 -0.21
CA SER A 69 12.04 -2.77 -0.14
C SER A 69 13.01 -2.05 -1.08
N VAL A 70 12.64 -0.84 -1.50
CA VAL A 70 13.49 0.08 -2.28
C VAL A 70 13.42 1.47 -1.67
N PRO A 71 14.37 2.39 -1.96
CA PRO A 71 14.24 3.78 -1.51
C PRO A 71 12.88 4.37 -1.89
N GLY A 72 12.17 4.91 -0.89
CA GLY A 72 10.83 5.49 -1.03
C GLY A 72 9.66 4.51 -0.82
N VAL A 73 9.88 3.19 -0.83
CA VAL A 73 8.80 2.20 -0.61
C VAL A 73 9.29 1.05 0.28
N ARG A 74 8.77 1.00 1.51
CA ARG A 74 8.96 -0.14 2.42
C ARG A 74 8.04 -1.27 1.99
N VAL A 75 8.52 -2.51 2.06
CA VAL A 75 7.71 -3.71 1.79
C VAL A 75 7.66 -4.55 3.06
N ASP A 76 6.45 -4.76 3.58
CA ASP A 76 6.21 -5.62 4.74
C ASP A 76 5.47 -6.88 4.30
N SER A 77 6.01 -8.05 4.68
CA SER A 77 5.44 -9.36 4.32
C SER A 77 4.54 -9.87 5.44
N ALA A 78 3.23 -9.98 5.18
CA ALA A 78 2.27 -10.53 6.13
C ALA A 78 2.54 -12.03 6.36
N PRO A 79 2.76 -12.51 7.60
CA PRO A 79 2.99 -13.93 7.90
C PRO A 79 1.72 -14.78 7.74
N GLY A 80 0.55 -14.16 7.85
CA GLY A 80 -0.76 -14.71 7.53
C GLY A 80 -1.43 -13.91 6.42
N SER A 81 -2.55 -13.26 6.76
CA SER A 81 -3.32 -12.39 5.87
C SER A 81 -2.74 -10.98 5.78
N GLY A 82 -2.72 -10.42 4.57
CA GLY A 82 -2.41 -9.02 4.32
C GLY A 82 -3.33 -8.06 5.10
N ASP A 83 -4.62 -8.35 5.15
CA ASP A 83 -5.61 -7.54 5.86
C ASP A 83 -5.29 -7.38 7.36
N ASP A 84 -4.80 -8.45 7.99
CA ASP A 84 -4.43 -8.43 9.40
C ASP A 84 -3.22 -7.55 9.65
N LEU A 85 -2.18 -7.68 8.83
CA LEU A 85 -0.99 -6.82 8.93
C LEU A 85 -1.32 -5.36 8.61
N ILE A 86 -2.19 -5.08 7.62
CA ILE A 86 -2.61 -3.72 7.30
C ILE A 86 -3.39 -3.11 8.48
N ALA A 87 -4.29 -3.87 9.10
CA ALA A 87 -5.01 -3.41 10.28
C ALA A 87 -4.07 -3.14 11.47
N GLU A 88 -3.06 -3.99 11.68
CA GLU A 88 -2.03 -3.80 12.71
C GLU A 88 -1.21 -2.53 12.46
N LEU A 89 -0.73 -2.32 11.22
CA LEU A 89 0.02 -1.12 10.84
C LEU A 89 -0.83 0.16 10.98
N ALA A 90 -2.11 0.10 10.60
CA ALA A 90 -3.03 1.23 10.76
C ALA A 90 -3.29 1.56 12.24
N ALA A 91 -3.44 0.53 13.09
CA ALA A 91 -3.62 0.71 14.54
C ALA A 91 -2.35 1.24 15.23
N GLY A 92 -1.17 0.91 14.70
CA GLY A 92 0.12 1.38 15.19
C GLY A 92 0.54 2.75 14.68
N ALA A 93 -0.24 3.36 13.78
CA ALA A 93 0.03 4.72 13.30
C ALA A 93 -0.07 5.72 14.47
N ALA A 94 0.81 6.73 14.50
CA ALA A 94 0.77 7.76 15.52
C ALA A 94 -0.58 8.50 15.49
N PRO A 95 -1.18 8.88 16.64
CA PRO A 95 -2.53 9.45 16.69
C PRO A 95 -2.72 10.72 15.84
N ASP A 96 -1.68 11.55 15.74
CA ASP A 96 -1.71 12.82 14.99
C ASP A 96 -1.22 12.66 13.55
N ARG A 97 -0.87 11.44 13.13
CA ARG A 97 -0.35 11.15 11.80
C ARG A 97 -1.48 10.71 10.87
N ASP A 98 -1.61 11.41 9.76
CA ASP A 98 -2.50 10.99 8.68
C ASP A 98 -2.14 9.58 8.20
N CYS A 99 -3.12 8.68 8.19
CA CYS A 99 -2.99 7.31 7.72
C CYS A 99 -3.98 7.05 6.58
N VAL A 100 -3.47 6.59 5.44
CA VAL A 100 -4.25 6.27 4.25
C VAL A 100 -4.01 4.83 3.82
N VAL A 101 -5.07 4.05 3.67
CA VAL A 101 -5.02 2.68 3.18
C VAL A 101 -5.53 2.63 1.74
N VAL A 102 -4.73 2.10 0.83
CA VAL A 102 -5.12 1.86 -0.56
C VAL A 102 -5.69 0.45 -0.67
N THR A 103 -7.01 0.33 -0.68
CA THR A 103 -7.72 -0.94 -0.88
C THR A 103 -9.16 -0.71 -1.35
N ALA A 104 -9.72 -1.65 -2.11
CA ALA A 104 -11.14 -1.74 -2.42
C ALA A 104 -11.90 -2.71 -1.51
N ASP A 105 -11.22 -3.43 -0.61
CA ASP A 105 -11.85 -4.40 0.27
C ASP A 105 -12.71 -3.73 1.35
N ARG A 106 -14.01 -4.06 1.41
CA ARG A 106 -14.95 -3.44 2.34
C ARG A 106 -14.83 -3.96 3.77
N GLY A 107 -14.31 -5.17 3.96
CA GLY A 107 -14.00 -5.72 5.27
C GLY A 107 -12.82 -4.98 5.88
N LEU A 108 -11.71 -4.90 5.14
CA LEU A 108 -10.51 -4.20 5.56
C LEU A 108 -10.78 -2.71 5.82
N ARG A 109 -11.51 -2.03 4.93
CA ARG A 109 -11.91 -0.62 5.11
C ARG A 109 -12.55 -0.36 6.48
N ARG A 110 -13.54 -1.17 6.84
CA ARG A 110 -14.22 -1.04 8.14
C ARG A 110 -13.28 -1.25 9.33
N ARG A 111 -12.29 -2.15 9.20
CA ARG A 111 -11.30 -2.41 10.25
C ARG A 111 -10.36 -1.23 10.44
N VAL A 112 -9.83 -0.65 9.37
CA VAL A 112 -8.84 0.43 9.46
C VAL A 112 -9.47 1.78 9.78
N GLU A 113 -10.71 2.02 9.33
CA GLU A 113 -11.49 3.22 9.69
C GLU A 113 -11.74 3.30 11.21
N ALA A 114 -11.83 2.15 11.89
CA ALA A 114 -11.95 2.12 13.35
C ALA A 114 -10.69 2.66 14.07
N TYR A 115 -9.56 2.73 13.38
CA TYR A 115 -8.30 3.33 13.86
C TYR A 115 -8.08 4.74 13.29
N GLY A 116 -9.08 5.34 12.63
CA GLY A 116 -8.98 6.68 12.06
C GLY A 116 -8.32 6.76 10.68
N ALA A 117 -7.95 5.61 10.08
CA ALA A 117 -7.36 5.60 8.75
C ALA A 117 -8.41 5.91 7.67
N ARG A 118 -8.01 6.71 6.67
CA ARG A 118 -8.82 6.98 5.47
C ARG A 118 -8.55 5.92 4.42
N CYS A 119 -9.54 5.58 3.60
CA CYS A 119 -9.38 4.59 2.54
C CYS A 119 -9.53 5.19 1.14
N VAL A 120 -8.61 4.84 0.23
CA VAL A 120 -8.69 5.18 -1.19
C VAL A 120 -8.69 3.92 -2.05
N GLY A 121 -9.22 4.02 -3.28
CA GLY A 121 -9.33 2.87 -4.17
C GLY A 121 -7.99 2.53 -4.85
N PRO A 122 -7.81 1.28 -5.32
CA PRO A 122 -6.60 0.85 -6.03
C PRO A 122 -6.20 1.73 -7.20
N ARG A 123 -7.20 2.32 -7.90
CA ARG A 123 -6.99 3.20 -9.06
C ARG A 123 -6.10 4.40 -8.75
N THR A 124 -5.98 4.80 -7.50
CA THR A 124 -5.11 5.90 -7.06
C THR A 124 -3.63 5.62 -7.31
N VAL A 125 -3.21 4.35 -7.32
CA VAL A 125 -1.80 3.93 -7.45
C VAL A 125 -1.60 2.81 -8.47
N ARG A 126 -2.59 2.56 -9.33
CA ARG A 126 -2.48 1.48 -10.31
C ARG A 126 -1.27 1.74 -11.22
N PRO A 127 -0.41 0.74 -11.45
CA PRO A 127 0.59 0.83 -12.50
C PRO A 127 -0.13 0.96 -13.85
N SER A 128 0.37 1.84 -14.71
CA SER A 128 -0.11 1.97 -16.08
C SER A 128 0.01 0.61 -16.79
N PRO A 129 -1.01 0.15 -17.53
CA PRO A 129 -0.90 -1.07 -18.32
C PRO A 129 0.11 -0.83 -19.45
N GLY A 130 1.34 -1.34 -19.28
CA GLY A 130 2.40 -1.27 -20.27
C GLY A 130 3.54 -0.34 -19.89
N ALA A 131 4.52 -0.87 -19.16
CA ALA A 131 5.91 -0.45 -19.19
C ALA A 131 6.77 -1.72 -19.27
#